data_AF-A0A2U3AJH3-F1
#
_entry.id   AF-A0A2U3AJH3-F1
#
_cell.length_a   1.000
_cell.length_b   1.000
_cell.length_c   1.000
_cell.angle_alpha   90.00
_cell.angle_beta   90.00
_cell.angle_gamma   90.00
#
_symmetry.space_group_name_H-M   'P 1'
#
loop_
_entity.id
_entity.type
_entity.pdbx_description
1 polymer ?
#
loop_
_entity_poly.entity_id
_entity_poly.type
_entity_poly.pdbx_seq_one_letter_code
_entity_poly.pdbx_strand_id
1 'polypeptide(L)' 'MIEVFILLAGLSFLMGVLLLFSTEFITAFLETAHGVGINVIESYGFSSYPMYCFVLGVLFLVSIFFVKLFKKKY' A
#
# COMPACT_ATOMS: atom_id res chain seq x y z
N MET A 1 -15.67 10.89 -12.71
CA MET A 1 -14.25 11.21 -12.47
C MET A 1 -13.89 11.06 -11.00
N ILE A 2 -14.52 11.79 -10.06
CA ILE A 2 -14.22 11.70 -8.61
C ILE A 2 -14.45 10.28 -8.04
N GLU A 3 -15.54 9.62 -8.43
CA GLU A 3 -15.85 8.24 -8.01
C GLU A 3 -14.77 7.23 -8.40
N VAL A 4 -14.18 7.41 -9.58
CA VAL A 4 -13.08 6.56 -10.09
C VAL A 4 -11.84 6.70 -9.20
N PHE A 5 -11.51 7.92 -8.80
CA PHE A 5 -10.39 8.16 -7.86
C PHE A 5 -10.66 7.59 -6.46
N ILE A 6 -11.91 7.64 -5.97
CA ILE A 6 -12.27 7.04 -4.68
C ILE A 6 -12.13 5.52 -4.73
N LEU A 7 -12.62 4.90 -5.81
CA LEU A 7 -12.47 3.46 -6.03
C LEU A 7 -10.99 3.06 -6.13
N LEU A 8 -10.18 3.80 -6.89
CA LEU A 8 -8.73 3.58 -7.00
C LEU A 8 -8.02 3.73 -5.66
N ALA A 9 -8.35 4.77 -4.88
CA ALA A 9 -7.79 4.95 -3.54
C ALA A 9 -8.15 3.75 -2.65
N GLY A 10 -9.42 3.35 -2.60
CA GLY A 10 -9.88 2.19 -1.84
C GLY A 10 -9.18 0.89 -2.25
N LEU A 11 -9.03 0.65 -3.55
CA LEU A 11 -8.31 -0.50 -4.09
C LEU A 11 -6.83 -0.48 -3.69
N SER A 12 -6.18 0.69 -3.73
CA SER A 12 -4.78 0.85 -3.33
C SER A 12 -4.58 0.55 -1.84
N PHE A 13 -5.51 1.01 -0.99
CA PHE A 13 -5.51 0.68 0.44
C PHE A 13 -5.71 -0.81 0.67
N LEU A 14 -6.70 -1.42 0.00
CA LEU A 14 -6.99 -2.85 0.13
C LEU A 14 -5.81 -3.71 -0.33
N MET A 15 -5.16 -3.34 -1.43
CA MET A 15 -3.95 -4.00 -1.91
C MET A 15 -2.78 -3.84 -0.93
N GLY A 16 -2.59 -2.66 -0.34
CA GLY A 16 -1.60 -2.42 0.69
C GLY A 16 -1.78 -3.34 1.90
N VAL A 17 -3.02 -3.51 2.38
CA VAL A 17 -3.34 -4.42 3.49
C VAL A 17 -3.04 -5.87 3.12
N LEU A 18 -3.46 -6.33 1.94
CA LEU A 18 -3.20 -7.71 1.49
C LEU A 18 -1.71 -8.02 1.39
N LEU A 19 -0.92 -7.07 0.85
CA LEU A 19 0.52 -7.22 0.76
C LEU A 19 1.14 -7.29 2.16
N LEU A 20 0.70 -6.45 3.10
CA LEU A 20 1.22 -6.42 4.46
C LEU A 20 1.02 -7.77 5.17
N PHE A 21 -0.18 -8.34 5.08
CA PHE A 21 -0.47 -9.68 5.60
C PHE A 21 0.35 -10.76 4.91
N SER A 22 0.50 -10.67 3.59
CA SER A 22 1.27 -11.66 2.82
C SER A 22 2.75 -11.63 3.20
N THR A 23 3.31 -10.44 3.41
CA THR A 23 4.72 -10.28 3.80
C THR A 23 5.00 -10.79 5.20
N GLU A 24 4.11 -10.53 6.17
CA GLU A 24 4.21 -11.09 7.52
C GLU A 24 4.11 -12.62 7.50
N PHE A 25 3.14 -13.15 6.73
CA PHE A 25 2.96 -14.59 6.58
C PHE A 25 4.19 -15.28 5.96
N ILE A 26 4.74 -14.72 4.87
CA ILE A 26 5.94 -15.24 4.21
C ILE A 26 7.15 -15.15 5.14
N THR A 27 7.30 -14.06 5.89
CA THR A 27 8.41 -13.87 6.83
C THR A 27 8.36 -14.93 7.94
N ALA A 28 7.20 -15.11 8.57
CA ALA A 28 7.00 -16.13 9.59
C ALA A 28 7.19 -17.55 9.05
N PHE A 29 6.74 -17.82 7.82
CA PHE A 29 6.93 -19.11 7.16
C PHE A 29 8.41 -19.40 6.87
N LEU A 30 9.17 -18.41 6.36
CA LEU A 30 10.60 -18.56 6.09
C LEU A 30 11.42 -18.76 7.37
N GLU A 31 11.08 -18.04 8.44
CA GLU A 31 11.72 -18.20 9.74
C GLU A 31 11.45 -19.59 10.32
N THR A 32 10.18 -20.04 10.30
CA THR A 32 9.76 -21.30 10.92
C THR A 32 10.16 -22.54 10.10
N ALA A 33 9.98 -22.51 8.78
CA ALA A 33 10.17 -23.67 7.91
C ALA A 33 11.59 -23.80 7.37
N HIS A 34 12.31 -22.68 7.20
CA HIS A 34 13.64 -22.66 6.58
C HIS A 34 14.74 -22.11 7.51
N GLY A 35 14.40 -21.67 8.73
CA GLY A 35 15.38 -21.16 9.69
C GLY A 35 16.10 -19.90 9.22
N VAL A 36 15.51 -19.17 8.28
CA VAL A 36 16.12 -17.96 7.72
C VAL A 36 16.03 -16.85 8.76
N GLY A 37 17.17 -16.32 9.18
CA GLY A 37 17.22 -15.23 10.15
C GLY A 37 16.52 -13.96 9.61
N ILE A 38 15.79 -13.28 10.47
CA ILE A 38 14.99 -12.07 10.17
C ILE A 38 15.81 -11.02 9.39
N ASN A 39 17.10 -10.84 9.70
CA ASN A 39 18.00 -9.90 9.01
C ASN A 39 18.13 -10.16 7.50
N VAL A 40 18.05 -11.43 7.08
CA VAL A 40 18.12 -11.80 5.65
C VAL A 40 16.78 -11.51 4.99
N ILE A 41 15.66 -11.71 5.68
CA ILE A 41 14.31 -11.46 5.16
C ILE A 41 14.07 -9.95 4.99
N GLU A 42 14.52 -9.13 5.95
CA GLU A 42 14.47 -7.66 5.84
C GLU A 42 15.24 -7.14 4.63
N SER A 43 16.34 -7.80 4.24
CA SER A 43 17.15 -7.38 3.08
C SER A 43 16.40 -7.46 1.73
N TYR A 44 15.34 -8.26 1.65
CA TYR A 44 14.48 -8.34 0.46
C TYR A 44 13.51 -7.15 0.34
N GLY A 45 13.40 -6.31 1.38
CA GLY A 45 12.60 -5.08 1.31
C GLY A 45 11.10 -5.33 1.16
N PHE A 46 10.60 -6.51 1.58
CA PHE A 46 9.19 -6.88 1.48
C PHE A 46 8.25 -5.86 2.15
N SER A 47 8.68 -5.24 3.24
CA SER A 47 7.93 -4.19 3.96
C SER A 47 7.72 -2.90 3.15
N SER A 48 8.50 -2.67 2.09
CA SER A 48 8.40 -1.46 1.27
C SER A 48 7.21 -1.47 0.31
N TYR A 49 6.79 -2.65 -0.18
CA TYR A 49 5.69 -2.77 -1.14
C TYR A 49 4.32 -2.32 -0.59
N PRO A 50 3.90 -2.76 0.63
CA PRO A 50 2.69 -2.23 1.26
C PRO A 50 2.74 -0.71 1.41
N MET A 51 3.89 -0.18 1.84
CA MET A 51 4.10 1.25 2.05
C MET A 51 3.90 2.06 0.77
N TYR A 52 4.41 1.59 -0.37
CA TYR A 52 4.18 2.23 -1.67
C TYR A 52 2.70 2.24 -2.06
N CYS A 53 1.96 1.15 -1.80
CA CYS A 53 0.50 1.11 -2.05
C CYS A 53 -0.27 2.10 -1.16
N PHE A 54 0.13 2.29 0.10
CA PHE A 54 -0.47 3.32 0.96
C PHE A 54 -0.18 4.74 0.44
N VAL A 55 1.07 5.02 0.04
CA VAL A 55 1.44 6.33 -0.52
C VAL A 55 0.65 6.65 -1.79
N LEU A 56 0.47 5.68 -2.68
CA LEU A 56 -0.38 5.83 -3.87
C LEU A 56 -1.84 6.14 -3.52
N GLY A 57 -2.40 5.45 -2.52
CA GLY A 57 -3.75 5.72 -2.03
C GLY A 57 -3.91 7.15 -1.51
N VAL A 58 -2.92 7.65 -0.77
CA VAL A 58 -2.89 9.04 -0.28
C VAL A 58 -2.78 10.04 -1.43
N LEU A 59 -1.94 9.78 -2.43
CA LEU A 59 -1.82 10.65 -3.61
C LEU A 59 -3.14 10.76 -4.38
N PHE A 60 -3.87 9.65 -4.53
CA PHE A 60 -5.20 9.69 -5.13
C PHE A 60 -6.18 10.53 -4.30
N LEU A 61 -6.18 10.41 -2.97
CA LEU A 61 -7.03 11.25 -2.10
C LEU A 61 -6.67 12.74 -2.19
N VAL A 62 -5.38 13.08 -2.19
CA VAL A 62 -4.91 14.46 -2.31
C VAL A 62 -5.30 15.04 -3.69
N SER A 63 -5.16 14.26 -4.76
CA SER A 63 -5.58 14.71 -6.09
C SER A 63 -7.08 15.02 -6.15
N ILE A 64 -7.95 14.25 -5.48
CA ILE A 64 -9.39 14.56 -5.36
C ILE A 64 -9.62 15.90 -4.66
N PHE A 65 -8.87 16.15 -3.57
CA PHE A 65 -9.02 17.38 -2.80
C PHE A 65 -8.67 18.62 -3.63
N PHE A 66 -7.56 18.56 -4.39
CA PHE A 66 -7.19 19.62 -5.33
C PHE A 66 -8.23 19.80 -6.43
N VAL A 67 -8.71 18.72 -7.06
CA VAL A 67 -9.76 18.79 -8.10
C VAL A 67 -11.03 19.45 -7.55
N LYS A 68 -11.47 19.11 -6.33
CA LYS A 68 -12.63 19.75 -5.69
C LYS A 68 -12.42 21.24 -5.41
N LEU A 69 -11.22 21.63 -4.95
CA LEU A 69 -10.86 23.03 -4.69
C LEU A 69 -10.88 23.88 -5.96
N PHE A 70 -10.28 23.39 -7.04
CA PHE A 70 -10.26 24.11 -8.32
C PHE A 70 -11.63 24.21 -8.97
N LYS A 71 -12.47 23.17 -8.85
CA LYS A 71 -13.83 23.17 -9.43
C LYS A 71 -14.82 24.07 -8.68
N LYS A 72 -14.52 24.48 -7.43
CA LYS A 72 -15.36 25.40 -6.65
C LYS A 72 -15.05 26.89 -6.94
N LYS A 73 -13.98 27.16 -7.71
CA LYS A 73 -13.46 28.51 -7.96
C LYS A 73 -13.86 29.07 -9.34
N TYR A 74 -14.54 28.26 -10.16
CA TYR A 74 -15.19 28.64 -11.43
C TYR A 74 -16.69 28.34 -11.33
#